data_AF-A0A1L8E1U3-F1
#
_entry.id   AF-A0A1L8E1U3-F1
#
_cell.length_a   1.000
_cell.length_b   1.000
_cell.length_c   1.000
_cell.angle_alpha   90.00
_cell.angle_beta   90.00
_cell.angle_gamma   90.00
#
_symmetry.space_group_name_H-M   'P 1'
#
loop_
_entity.id
_entity.type
_entity.pdbx_description
1 polymer ?
#
loop_
_entity_poly.entity_id
_entity_poly.type
_entity_poly.pdbx_seq_one_letter_code
_entity_poly.pdbx_strand_id
1 'polypeptide(L)'
;MSSEPAAKKAKMSCLDQLKSMTTIVADTGDFEAMTAYKPTDATTNPSLILSAAGMDQYQHLIDKAVKRAKESGGNSDEKVAEAMDVLCVLFGCEILKIIPGRVSTEVDARLSFDRDASVAKALKLIKLYKEEGIEKKRILIKLASTWEGIQAAKILEEEHGVSCNLTLLFSFCQAVACAEAGVTLISPFVGRILDWYVANTENKSYAAEKDPGVISVTKIYNYYKKFGYKTVVMGASFRNVGEIKALAGCDLLTISPKLLGDLGASTETVPQKLNPDTAKDADLEKISLDEAAFRWMLNEDQMATEKLSEGIRKFAIDSRKLETMLRNLLHSAK
;
A
#
# COMPACT_ATOMS: atom_id res chain seq x y z
N MET A 1 45.42 12.16 37.03
CA MET A 1 44.86 12.25 35.66
C MET A 1 43.75 11.23 35.58
N SER A 2 42.52 11.67 35.79
CA SER A 2 41.33 10.81 35.78
C SER A 2 40.87 10.66 34.33
N SER A 3 41.00 9.47 33.76
CA SER A 3 40.45 9.14 32.45
C SER A 3 38.94 8.97 32.58
N GLU A 4 38.16 9.88 32.02
CA GLU A 4 36.72 9.71 31.87
C GLU A 4 36.41 8.46 31.01
N PRO A 5 35.37 7.68 31.33
CA PRO A 5 34.96 6.56 30.49
C PRO A 5 34.41 7.11 29.17
N ALA A 6 35.01 6.71 28.05
CA ALA A 6 34.45 6.98 26.73
C ALA A 6 33.02 6.43 26.67
N ALA A 7 32.04 7.33 26.55
CA ALA A 7 30.64 6.95 26.38
C ALA A 7 30.51 6.02 25.17
N LYS A 8 30.12 4.76 25.39
CA LYS A 8 29.77 3.83 24.32
C LYS A 8 28.64 4.49 23.51
N LYS A 9 28.93 4.95 22.28
CA LYS A 9 27.89 5.37 21.33
C LYS A 9 26.87 4.24 21.23
N ALA A 10 25.62 4.51 21.59
CA ALA A 10 24.54 3.55 21.42
C ALA A 10 24.48 3.16 19.93
N LYS A 11 24.46 1.84 19.65
CA LYS A 11 24.34 1.36 18.27
C LYS A 11 22.96 1.76 17.73
N MET A 12 22.94 2.33 16.54
CA MET A 12 21.72 2.73 15.83
C MET A 12 20.85 1.52 15.51
N SER A 13 19.53 1.61 15.73
CA SER A 13 18.61 0.51 15.42
C SER A 13 18.59 0.19 13.91
N CYS A 14 18.14 -0.99 13.52
CA CYS A 14 17.94 -1.33 12.10
C CYS A 14 16.92 -0.39 11.45
N LEU A 15 15.88 0.01 12.19
CA LEU A 15 14.88 0.97 11.72
C LEU A 15 15.51 2.34 11.43
N ASP A 16 16.36 2.84 12.32
CA ASP A 16 17.03 4.13 12.12
C ASP A 16 18.07 4.07 10.99
N GLN A 17 18.76 2.94 10.82
CA GLN A 17 19.61 2.69 9.65
C GLN A 17 18.80 2.72 8.35
N LEU A 18 17.66 2.03 8.28
CA LEU A 18 16.79 2.03 7.11
C LEU A 18 16.29 3.44 6.75
N LYS A 19 15.91 4.25 7.75
CA LYS A 19 15.45 5.63 7.54
C LYS A 19 16.47 6.54 6.84
N SER A 20 17.76 6.19 6.87
CA SER A 20 18.80 6.95 6.17
C SER A 20 18.86 6.70 4.65
N MET A 21 18.21 5.63 4.17
CA MET A 21 18.30 5.19 2.76
C MET A 21 16.94 4.90 2.11
N THR A 22 15.88 4.75 2.91
CA THR A 22 14.53 4.45 2.46
C THR A 22 13.51 5.21 3.31
N THR A 23 12.50 5.79 2.66
CA THR A 23 11.38 6.42 3.37
C THR A 23 10.48 5.35 3.99
N ILE A 24 10.32 5.40 5.31
CA ILE A 24 9.51 4.43 6.05
C ILE A 24 8.05 4.87 6.09
N VAL A 25 7.17 3.94 5.73
CA VAL A 25 5.72 4.07 5.68
C VAL A 25 5.11 3.04 6.63
N ALA A 26 4.06 3.41 7.37
CA ALA A 26 3.35 2.47 8.25
C ALA A 26 2.15 1.82 7.53
N ASP A 27 2.08 0.48 7.55
CA ASP A 27 0.96 -0.28 6.98
C ASP A 27 -0.02 -0.69 8.08
N THR A 28 -0.94 0.20 8.44
CA THR A 28 -1.92 -0.05 9.50
C THR A 28 -3.10 0.93 9.44
N GLY A 29 -4.28 0.47 9.86
CA GLY A 29 -5.42 1.32 10.21
C GLY A 29 -5.42 1.76 11.68
N ASP A 30 -4.64 1.08 12.52
CA ASP A 30 -4.41 1.44 13.93
C ASP A 30 -3.38 2.56 14.00
N PHE A 31 -3.89 3.80 13.95
CA PHE A 31 -3.06 5.00 13.85
C PHE A 31 -2.43 5.42 15.19
N GLU A 32 -2.93 4.96 16.32
CA GLU A 32 -2.26 5.16 17.60
C GLU A 32 -0.95 4.38 17.65
N ALA A 33 -0.95 3.12 17.20
CA ALA A 33 0.23 2.26 17.20
C ALA A 33 1.38 2.78 16.33
N MET A 34 1.10 3.58 15.29
CA MET A 34 2.16 4.11 14.42
C MET A 34 2.93 5.29 15.04
N THR A 35 2.37 5.97 16.05
CA THR A 35 2.97 7.16 16.68
C THR A 35 4.39 6.89 17.22
N ALA A 36 4.61 5.67 17.73
CA ALA A 36 5.90 5.24 18.26
C ALA A 36 7.03 5.22 17.20
N TYR A 37 6.68 5.01 15.92
CA TYR A 37 7.66 4.78 14.85
C TYR A 37 7.94 6.01 13.99
N LYS A 38 7.10 7.07 14.10
CA LYS A 38 7.21 8.32 13.35
C LYS A 38 7.40 8.08 11.84
N PRO A 39 6.47 7.36 11.16
CA PRO A 39 6.56 7.13 9.73
C PRO A 39 6.34 8.44 8.94
N THR A 40 6.81 8.48 7.70
CA THR A 40 6.60 9.65 6.81
C THR A 40 5.20 9.61 6.18
N ASP A 41 4.85 8.45 5.63
CA ASP A 41 3.55 8.17 5.02
C ASP A 41 2.85 7.04 5.78
N ALA A 42 1.58 6.78 5.46
CA ALA A 42 0.88 5.59 5.91
C ALA A 42 0.01 4.97 4.82
N THR A 43 -0.20 3.66 4.90
CA THR A 43 -1.11 2.93 3.99
C THR A 43 -2.21 2.23 4.75
N THR A 44 -3.42 2.34 4.20
CA THR A 44 -4.55 1.50 4.57
C THR A 44 -4.96 0.61 3.39
N ASN A 45 -5.83 -0.35 3.68
CA ASN A 45 -6.52 -1.21 2.73
C ASN A 45 -7.80 -1.73 3.40
N PRO A 46 -8.72 -2.41 2.68
CA PRO A 46 -9.99 -2.84 3.25
C PRO A 46 -9.85 -3.73 4.49
N SER A 47 -8.86 -4.64 4.51
CA SER A 47 -8.60 -5.51 5.68
C SER A 47 -8.13 -4.72 6.89
N LEU A 48 -7.27 -3.72 6.69
CA LEU A 48 -6.76 -2.87 7.78
C LEU A 48 -7.85 -1.96 8.35
N ILE A 49 -8.70 -1.38 7.51
CA ILE A 49 -9.84 -0.58 7.96
C ILE A 49 -10.84 -1.46 8.71
N LEU A 50 -11.17 -2.65 8.20
CA LEU A 50 -12.02 -3.59 8.91
C LEU A 50 -11.46 -3.94 10.29
N SER A 51 -10.17 -4.25 10.37
CA SER A 51 -9.52 -4.58 11.64
C SER A 51 -9.55 -3.42 12.63
N ALA A 52 -9.27 -2.20 12.17
CA ALA A 52 -9.28 -1.01 13.02
C ALA A 52 -10.71 -0.63 13.45
N ALA A 53 -11.70 -0.78 12.56
CA ALA A 53 -13.09 -0.46 12.88
C ALA A 53 -13.69 -1.37 13.95
N GLY A 54 -13.12 -2.56 14.17
CA GLY A 54 -13.48 -3.46 15.26
C GLY A 54 -12.85 -3.11 16.62
N MET A 55 -12.06 -2.04 16.71
CA MET A 55 -11.42 -1.62 17.96
C MET A 55 -12.26 -0.58 18.71
N ASP A 56 -12.33 -0.71 20.03
CA ASP A 56 -13.15 0.17 20.88
C ASP A 56 -12.71 1.64 20.82
N GLN A 57 -11.40 1.90 20.77
CA GLN A 57 -10.88 3.27 20.73
C GLN A 57 -11.31 4.04 19.47
N TYR A 58 -11.70 3.36 18.40
CA TYR A 58 -12.07 3.98 17.12
C TYR A 58 -13.58 4.08 16.89
N GLN A 59 -14.44 3.65 17.83
CA GLN A 59 -15.90 3.69 17.68
C GLN A 59 -16.45 5.10 17.36
N HIS A 60 -15.80 6.14 17.87
CA HIS A 60 -16.18 7.52 17.58
C HIS A 60 -16.12 7.87 16.07
N LEU A 61 -15.24 7.23 15.29
CA LEU A 61 -15.19 7.40 13.83
C LEU A 61 -16.34 6.67 13.14
N ILE A 62 -16.70 5.47 13.63
CA ILE A 62 -17.84 4.70 13.14
C ILE A 62 -19.13 5.47 13.39
N ASP A 63 -19.32 6.02 14.58
CA ASP A 63 -20.49 6.82 14.94
C ASP A 63 -20.63 8.06 14.04
N LYS A 64 -19.51 8.76 13.78
CA LYS A 64 -19.48 9.91 12.86
C LYS A 64 -19.86 9.48 11.43
N ALA A 65 -19.35 8.35 10.95
CA ALA A 65 -19.66 7.83 9.62
C ALA A 65 -21.14 7.41 9.49
N VAL A 66 -21.67 6.70 10.49
CA VAL A 66 -23.08 6.28 10.54
C VAL A 66 -24.00 7.49 10.60
N LYS A 67 -23.68 8.50 11.43
CA LYS A 67 -24.45 9.74 11.52
C LYS A 67 -24.51 10.44 10.15
N ARG A 68 -23.37 10.61 9.49
CA ARG A 68 -23.29 11.27 8.17
C ARG A 68 -24.09 10.51 7.11
N ALA A 69 -24.04 9.18 7.13
CA ALA A 69 -24.84 8.34 6.23
C ALA A 69 -26.34 8.37 6.53
N LYS A 70 -26.76 8.59 7.78
CA LYS A 70 -28.19 8.79 8.09
C LYS A 70 -28.72 10.10 7.50
N GLU A 71 -27.90 11.14 7.58
CA GLU A 71 -28.19 12.48 7.05
C GLU A 71 -28.09 12.54 5.52
N SER A 72 -27.41 11.57 4.88
CA SER A 72 -27.42 11.46 3.42
C SER A 72 -28.77 10.99 2.89
N GLY A 73 -29.09 11.41 1.66
CA GLY A 73 -30.22 10.86 0.91
C GLY A 73 -29.96 9.41 0.47
N GLY A 74 -30.95 8.83 -0.21
CA GLY A 74 -30.83 7.50 -0.82
C GLY A 74 -31.41 6.35 0.00
N ASN A 75 -31.36 5.17 -0.61
CA ASN A 75 -31.84 3.92 -0.03
C ASN A 75 -30.83 3.32 0.98
N SER A 76 -31.19 2.21 1.62
CA SER A 76 -30.36 1.56 2.65
C SER A 76 -28.95 1.19 2.17
N ASP A 77 -28.82 0.70 0.94
CA ASP A 77 -27.53 0.31 0.36
C ASP A 77 -26.66 1.53 0.04
N GLU A 78 -27.28 2.59 -0.47
CA GLU A 78 -26.59 3.87 -0.73
C GLU A 78 -26.06 4.49 0.56
N LYS A 79 -26.82 4.42 1.66
CA LYS A 79 -26.38 4.89 2.98
C LYS A 79 -25.23 4.04 3.54
N VAL A 80 -25.28 2.72 3.37
CA VAL A 80 -24.16 1.84 3.77
C VAL A 80 -22.89 2.18 2.98
N ALA A 81 -23.01 2.36 1.66
CA ALA A 81 -21.89 2.74 0.81
C ALA A 81 -21.32 4.13 1.20
N GLU A 82 -22.18 5.09 1.53
CA GLU A 82 -21.76 6.39 2.06
C GLU A 82 -21.02 6.25 3.39
N ALA A 83 -21.55 5.47 4.34
CA ALA A 83 -20.91 5.22 5.62
C ALA A 83 -19.52 4.60 5.46
N MET A 84 -19.35 3.66 4.53
CA MET A 84 -18.03 3.07 4.23
C MET A 84 -17.04 4.10 3.71
N ASP A 85 -17.43 4.87 2.69
CA ASP A 85 -16.55 5.86 2.08
C ASP A 85 -16.13 6.92 3.10
N VAL A 86 -17.08 7.42 3.90
CA VAL A 86 -16.81 8.37 4.99
C VAL A 86 -15.89 7.75 6.03
N LEU A 87 -16.12 6.51 6.46
CA LEU A 87 -15.29 5.85 7.46
C LEU A 87 -13.83 5.75 7.01
N CYS A 88 -13.59 5.29 5.78
CA CYS A 88 -12.24 5.23 5.20
C CYS A 88 -11.56 6.61 5.18
N VAL A 89 -12.31 7.66 4.82
CA VAL A 89 -11.81 9.04 4.81
C VAL A 89 -11.49 9.53 6.22
N LEU A 90 -12.35 9.25 7.21
CA LEU A 90 -12.13 9.64 8.60
C LEU A 90 -10.87 9.00 9.19
N PHE A 91 -10.65 7.71 8.95
CA PHE A 91 -9.39 7.05 9.33
C PHE A 91 -8.18 7.74 8.69
N GLY A 92 -8.25 8.04 7.39
CA GLY A 92 -7.17 8.78 6.74
C GLY A 92 -6.96 10.18 7.30
N CYS A 93 -8.03 10.88 7.72
CA CYS A 93 -7.92 12.20 8.35
C CYS A 93 -7.19 12.12 9.69
N GLU A 94 -7.51 11.14 10.54
CA GLU A 94 -6.80 10.94 11.81
C GLU A 94 -5.32 10.58 11.60
N ILE A 95 -5.04 9.69 10.64
CA ILE A 95 -3.66 9.34 10.24
C ILE A 95 -2.87 10.60 9.85
N LEU A 96 -3.44 11.48 9.02
CA LEU A 96 -2.78 12.68 8.52
C LEU A 96 -2.44 13.73 9.58
N LYS A 97 -3.06 13.65 10.78
CA LYS A 97 -2.67 14.48 11.94
C LYS A 97 -1.36 14.02 12.56
N ILE A 98 -0.99 12.74 12.35
CA ILE A 98 0.17 12.10 12.98
C ILE A 98 1.38 12.10 12.05
N ILE A 99 1.14 12.01 10.73
CA ILE A 99 2.21 11.90 9.73
C ILE A 99 2.43 13.21 8.97
N PRO A 100 3.67 13.53 8.55
CA PRO A 100 3.97 14.70 7.73
C PRO A 100 3.62 14.52 6.25
N GLY A 101 3.63 13.27 5.77
CA GLY A 101 3.47 12.92 4.37
C GLY A 101 2.05 12.50 4.00
N ARG A 102 1.88 11.43 3.23
CA ARG A 102 0.62 11.06 2.56
C ARG A 102 -0.04 9.84 3.20
N VAL A 103 -1.36 9.74 3.05
CA VAL A 103 -2.12 8.52 3.37
C VAL A 103 -2.63 7.86 2.09
N SER A 104 -2.48 6.54 1.99
CA SER A 104 -3.13 5.74 0.94
C SER A 104 -4.48 5.21 1.40
N THR A 105 -5.52 5.48 0.61
CA THR A 105 -6.90 5.03 0.84
C THR A 105 -7.40 4.29 -0.39
N GLU A 106 -7.85 3.05 -0.19
CA GLU A 106 -8.17 2.13 -1.28
C GLU A 106 -9.62 2.24 -1.73
N VAL A 107 -9.83 2.25 -3.05
CA VAL A 107 -11.18 2.12 -3.62
C VAL A 107 -11.74 0.73 -3.34
N ASP A 108 -13.06 0.59 -3.44
CA ASP A 108 -13.70 -0.71 -3.30
C ASP A 108 -13.18 -1.71 -4.34
N ALA A 109 -12.59 -2.82 -3.86
CA ALA A 109 -11.99 -3.84 -4.70
C ALA A 109 -13.00 -4.50 -5.66
N ARG A 110 -14.31 -4.42 -5.41
CA ARG A 110 -15.34 -4.89 -6.35
C ARG A 110 -15.34 -4.11 -7.67
N LEU A 111 -14.75 -2.92 -7.69
CA LEU A 111 -14.63 -2.06 -8.87
C LEU A 111 -13.34 -2.35 -9.67
N SER A 112 -12.51 -3.31 -9.26
CA SER A 112 -11.17 -3.53 -9.86
C SER A 112 -11.19 -3.85 -11.37
N PHE A 113 -12.33 -4.23 -11.94
CA PHE A 113 -12.49 -4.52 -13.37
C PHE A 113 -13.44 -3.53 -14.07
N ASP A 114 -13.75 -2.41 -13.41
CA ASP A 114 -14.56 -1.33 -13.96
C ASP A 114 -13.77 -0.02 -13.84
N ARG A 115 -13.22 0.41 -14.98
CA ARG A 115 -12.39 1.61 -15.07
C ARG A 115 -13.17 2.85 -14.65
N ASP A 116 -14.36 3.05 -15.19
CA ASP A 116 -15.11 4.30 -15.03
C ASP A 116 -15.70 4.39 -13.61
N ALA A 117 -16.17 3.27 -13.06
CA ALA A 117 -16.61 3.23 -11.66
C ALA A 117 -15.44 3.44 -10.69
N SER A 118 -14.25 2.93 -11.00
CA SER A 118 -13.04 3.18 -10.21
C SER A 118 -12.65 4.66 -10.20
N VAL A 119 -12.67 5.33 -11.35
CA VAL A 119 -12.44 6.79 -11.45
C VAL A 119 -13.50 7.56 -10.65
N ALA A 120 -14.78 7.24 -10.82
CA ALA A 120 -15.87 7.91 -10.11
C ALA A 120 -15.73 7.75 -8.58
N LYS A 121 -15.41 6.55 -8.10
CA LYS A 121 -15.18 6.28 -6.68
C LYS A 121 -13.98 7.04 -6.15
N ALA A 122 -12.86 7.06 -6.86
CA ALA A 122 -11.66 7.81 -6.50
C ALA A 122 -11.96 9.31 -6.33
N LEU A 123 -12.66 9.91 -7.30
CA LEU A 123 -13.05 11.33 -7.24
C LEU A 123 -14.00 11.62 -6.08
N LYS A 124 -14.93 10.70 -5.77
CA LYS A 124 -15.79 10.80 -4.59
C LYS A 124 -14.96 10.83 -3.30
N LEU A 125 -13.97 9.94 -3.14
CA LEU A 125 -13.10 9.92 -1.96
C LEU A 125 -12.30 11.22 -1.81
N ILE A 126 -11.76 11.75 -2.92
CA ILE A 126 -11.05 13.05 -2.92
C ILE A 126 -11.98 14.19 -2.52
N LYS A 127 -13.24 14.19 -2.98
CA LYS A 127 -14.25 15.17 -2.55
C LYS A 127 -14.52 15.08 -1.05
N LEU A 128 -14.70 13.88 -0.51
CA LEU A 128 -14.92 13.67 0.92
C LEU A 128 -13.72 14.15 1.76
N TYR A 129 -12.48 13.88 1.32
CA TYR A 129 -11.28 14.44 1.97
C TYR A 129 -11.29 15.97 1.97
N LYS A 130 -11.65 16.59 0.85
CA LYS A 130 -11.74 18.05 0.73
C LYS A 130 -12.76 18.64 1.70
N GLU A 131 -13.88 17.96 1.91
CA GLU A 131 -14.92 18.38 2.87
C GLU A 131 -14.45 18.30 4.33
N GLU A 132 -13.54 17.38 4.64
CA GLU A 132 -12.84 17.34 5.94
C GLU A 132 -11.62 18.29 5.99
N GLY A 133 -11.44 19.17 4.99
CA GLY A 133 -10.38 20.17 4.94
C GLY A 133 -9.01 19.64 4.49
N ILE A 134 -8.95 18.43 3.93
CA ILE A 134 -7.70 17.80 3.48
C ILE A 134 -7.48 18.04 1.98
N GLU A 135 -6.32 18.59 1.64
CA GLU A 135 -5.91 18.75 0.25
C GLU A 135 -5.49 17.42 -0.39
N LYS A 136 -5.91 17.19 -1.64
CA LYS A 136 -5.61 15.96 -2.39
C LYS A 136 -4.12 15.60 -2.49
N LYS A 137 -3.20 16.57 -2.36
CA LYS A 137 -1.73 16.33 -2.35
C LYS A 137 -1.26 15.46 -1.17
N ARG A 138 -2.07 15.36 -0.11
CA ARG A 138 -1.83 14.50 1.07
C ARG A 138 -2.40 13.09 0.88
N ILE A 139 -3.06 12.81 -0.24
CA ILE A 139 -3.81 11.57 -0.48
C ILE A 139 -3.17 10.81 -1.64
N LEU A 140 -3.12 9.49 -1.50
CA LEU A 140 -2.90 8.54 -2.58
C LEU A 140 -4.15 7.68 -2.73
N ILE A 141 -4.83 7.75 -3.86
CA ILE A 141 -5.94 6.82 -4.13
C ILE A 141 -5.34 5.48 -4.53
N LYS A 142 -5.70 4.43 -3.81
CA LYS A 142 -5.15 3.10 -4.02
C LYS A 142 -6.10 2.25 -4.85
N LEU A 143 -5.58 1.62 -5.91
CA LEU A 143 -6.33 0.75 -6.83
C LEU A 143 -5.57 -0.55 -7.09
N ALA A 144 -6.29 -1.65 -7.27
CA ALA A 144 -5.69 -2.91 -7.69
C ALA A 144 -5.08 -2.76 -9.10
N SER A 145 -3.89 -3.33 -9.31
CA SER A 145 -3.14 -3.24 -10.56
C SER A 145 -3.64 -4.19 -11.65
N THR A 146 -4.96 -4.23 -11.86
CA THR A 146 -5.58 -4.79 -13.06
C THR A 146 -5.33 -3.84 -14.24
N TRP A 147 -5.61 -4.28 -15.47
CA TRP A 147 -5.55 -3.36 -16.62
C TRP A 147 -6.48 -2.17 -16.40
N GLU A 148 -7.73 -2.43 -16.01
CA GLU A 148 -8.75 -1.42 -15.80
C GLU A 148 -8.38 -0.45 -14.67
N GLY A 149 -7.77 -0.94 -13.59
CA GLY A 149 -7.27 -0.12 -12.49
C GLY A 149 -6.08 0.77 -12.90
N ILE A 150 -5.18 0.28 -13.75
CA ILE A 150 -4.07 1.06 -14.30
C ILE A 150 -4.60 2.15 -15.24
N GLN A 151 -5.57 1.83 -16.10
CA GLN A 151 -6.19 2.81 -16.98
C GLN A 151 -6.99 3.86 -16.20
N ALA A 152 -7.65 3.47 -15.10
CA ALA A 152 -8.32 4.41 -14.20
C ALA A 152 -7.31 5.35 -13.52
N ALA A 153 -6.18 4.81 -13.05
CA ALA A 153 -5.12 5.62 -12.45
C ALA A 153 -4.52 6.62 -13.45
N LYS A 154 -4.34 6.22 -14.72
CA LYS A 154 -3.90 7.14 -15.78
C LYS A 154 -4.83 8.36 -15.92
N ILE A 155 -6.13 8.13 -16.02
CA ILE A 155 -7.14 9.21 -16.09
C ILE A 155 -7.07 10.09 -14.85
N LEU A 156 -6.98 9.49 -13.65
CA LEU A 156 -6.91 10.22 -12.39
C LEU A 156 -5.67 11.13 -12.31
N GLU A 157 -4.52 10.64 -12.75
CA GLU A 157 -3.26 11.40 -12.74
C GLU A 157 -3.26 12.49 -13.81
N GLU A 158 -3.56 12.15 -15.07
CA GLU A 158 -3.45 13.06 -16.22
C GLU A 158 -4.56 14.11 -16.24
N GLU A 159 -5.81 13.72 -16.02
CA GLU A 159 -6.97 14.61 -16.21
C GLU A 159 -7.40 15.29 -14.90
N HIS A 160 -7.19 14.65 -13.76
CA HIS A 160 -7.67 15.15 -12.46
C HIS A 160 -6.54 15.55 -11.49
N GLY A 161 -5.28 15.24 -11.80
CA GLY A 161 -4.14 15.46 -10.90
C GLY A 161 -4.39 14.83 -9.53
N VAL A 162 -4.90 13.60 -9.51
CA VAL A 162 -5.13 12.78 -8.32
C VAL A 162 -4.07 11.70 -8.28
N SER A 163 -3.15 11.82 -7.32
CA SER A 163 -2.06 10.87 -7.17
C SER A 163 -2.56 9.48 -6.77
N CYS A 164 -2.05 8.46 -7.45
CA CYS A 164 -2.48 7.07 -7.29
C CYS A 164 -1.39 6.17 -6.71
N ASN A 165 -1.82 5.14 -5.98
CA ASN A 165 -1.01 4.03 -5.48
C ASN A 165 -1.53 2.71 -6.08
N LEU A 166 -0.76 2.11 -6.99
CA LEU A 166 -1.16 0.89 -7.67
C LEU A 166 -0.70 -0.33 -6.86
N THR A 167 -1.66 -1.04 -6.26
CA THR A 167 -1.44 -2.14 -5.31
C THR A 167 -1.74 -3.50 -5.92
N LEU A 168 -1.53 -4.59 -5.17
CA LEU A 168 -1.69 -5.96 -5.68
C LEU A 168 -0.87 -6.18 -6.96
N LEU A 169 0.34 -5.61 -6.97
CA LEU A 169 1.29 -5.72 -8.06
C LEU A 169 2.21 -6.90 -7.77
N PHE A 170 2.16 -7.90 -8.64
CA PHE A 170 2.87 -9.18 -8.49
C PHE A 170 3.78 -9.48 -9.68
N SER A 171 3.37 -9.15 -10.90
CA SER A 171 4.12 -9.43 -12.13
C SER A 171 4.88 -8.21 -12.67
N PHE A 172 5.85 -8.51 -13.53
CA PHE A 172 6.61 -7.49 -14.23
C PHE A 172 5.78 -6.70 -15.24
N CYS A 173 4.79 -7.32 -15.91
CA CYS A 173 3.93 -6.59 -16.86
C CYS A 173 3.07 -5.53 -16.18
N GLN A 174 2.59 -5.79 -14.95
CA GLN A 174 1.92 -4.77 -14.14
C GLN A 174 2.85 -3.59 -13.83
N ALA A 175 4.11 -3.86 -13.46
CA ALA A 175 5.08 -2.81 -13.22
C ALA A 175 5.34 -1.96 -14.48
N VAL A 176 5.52 -2.58 -15.65
CA VAL A 176 5.72 -1.82 -16.90
C VAL A 176 4.50 -0.96 -17.21
N ALA A 177 3.29 -1.54 -17.21
CA ALA A 177 2.06 -0.81 -17.53
C ALA A 177 1.81 0.36 -16.56
N CYS A 178 2.07 0.20 -15.26
CA CYS A 178 1.99 1.30 -14.29
C CYS A 178 2.97 2.43 -14.61
N ALA A 179 4.20 2.09 -15.00
CA ALA A 179 5.23 3.06 -15.34
C ALA A 179 4.86 3.88 -16.58
N GLU A 180 4.30 3.22 -17.60
CA GLU A 180 3.84 3.85 -18.85
C GLU A 180 2.56 4.67 -18.66
N ALA A 181 1.71 4.29 -17.71
CA ALA A 181 0.55 5.07 -17.28
C ALA A 181 0.92 6.31 -16.43
N GLY A 182 2.19 6.49 -16.07
CA GLY A 182 2.67 7.68 -15.37
C GLY A 182 2.16 7.80 -13.93
N VAL A 183 1.81 6.68 -13.28
CA VAL A 183 1.23 6.69 -11.94
C VAL A 183 2.24 7.19 -10.90
N THR A 184 1.77 7.86 -9.84
CA THR A 184 2.64 8.43 -8.81
C THR A 184 3.44 7.37 -8.07
N LEU A 185 2.81 6.25 -7.68
CA LEU A 185 3.41 5.23 -6.83
C LEU A 185 2.86 3.84 -7.15
N ILE A 186 3.72 2.82 -7.03
CA ILE A 186 3.34 1.40 -7.03
C ILE A 186 3.67 0.73 -5.70
N SER A 187 2.83 -0.21 -5.28
CA SER A 187 3.03 -1.09 -4.14
C SER A 187 3.24 -2.54 -4.59
N PRO A 188 4.43 -2.93 -5.08
CA PRO A 188 4.74 -4.33 -5.36
C PRO A 188 4.81 -5.17 -4.08
N PHE A 189 4.13 -6.31 -4.08
CA PHE A 189 4.00 -7.16 -2.89
C PHE A 189 5.17 -8.14 -2.80
N VAL A 190 5.70 -8.33 -1.59
CA VAL A 190 6.82 -9.25 -1.35
C VAL A 190 6.33 -10.55 -0.73
N GLY A 191 5.83 -10.48 0.50
CA GLY A 191 5.50 -11.67 1.29
C GLY A 191 4.34 -12.50 0.75
N ARG A 192 3.42 -11.93 -0.03
CA ARG A 192 2.38 -12.73 -0.72
C ARG A 192 2.95 -13.53 -1.90
N ILE A 193 4.05 -13.07 -2.51
CA ILE A 193 4.79 -13.86 -3.49
C ILE A 193 5.45 -15.03 -2.75
N LEU A 194 6.15 -14.76 -1.64
CA LEU A 194 6.72 -15.82 -0.79
C LEU A 194 5.67 -16.88 -0.39
N ASP A 195 4.49 -16.46 0.09
CA ASP A 195 3.40 -17.38 0.45
C ASP A 195 3.03 -18.33 -0.70
N TRP A 196 2.95 -17.80 -1.93
CA TRP A 196 2.61 -18.61 -3.11
C TRP A 196 3.67 -19.66 -3.39
N TYR A 197 4.94 -19.26 -3.39
CA TYR A 197 6.06 -20.17 -3.68
C TYR A 197 6.19 -21.24 -2.60
N VAL A 198 6.03 -20.89 -1.32
CA VAL A 198 6.03 -21.85 -0.22
C VAL A 198 4.85 -22.83 -0.35
N ALA A 199 3.67 -22.39 -0.80
CA ALA A 199 2.53 -23.28 -0.96
C ALA A 199 2.68 -24.22 -2.18
N ASN A 200 3.19 -23.70 -3.31
CA ASN A 200 3.08 -24.36 -4.62
C ASN A 200 4.38 -24.97 -5.14
N THR A 201 5.53 -24.78 -4.47
CA THR A 201 6.82 -25.35 -4.89
C THR A 201 7.42 -26.24 -3.80
N GLU A 202 8.43 -27.03 -4.13
CA GLU A 202 9.13 -27.87 -3.15
C GLU A 202 9.90 -27.06 -2.11
N ASN A 203 10.39 -25.87 -2.49
CA ASN A 203 11.18 -25.05 -1.58
C ASN A 203 10.27 -24.26 -0.62
N LYS A 204 10.43 -24.53 0.69
CA LYS A 204 9.61 -23.96 1.78
C LYS A 204 10.32 -22.87 2.58
N SER A 205 11.59 -22.60 2.30
CA SER A 205 12.37 -21.58 3.00
C SER A 205 13.33 -20.88 2.05
N TYR A 206 13.46 -19.57 2.21
CA TYR A 206 14.25 -18.72 1.33
C TYR A 206 15.18 -17.86 2.17
N ALA A 207 16.47 -17.81 1.78
CA ALA A 207 17.34 -16.74 2.23
C ALA A 207 16.79 -15.40 1.71
N ALA A 208 17.02 -14.31 2.44
CA ALA A 208 16.39 -13.01 2.14
C ALA A 208 16.64 -12.53 0.70
N GLU A 209 17.87 -12.69 0.18
CA GLU A 209 18.23 -12.32 -1.19
C GLU A 209 17.68 -13.26 -2.27
N LYS A 210 17.23 -14.47 -1.87
CA LYS A 210 16.64 -15.47 -2.75
C LYS A 210 15.12 -15.53 -2.64
N ASP A 211 14.54 -14.69 -1.79
CA ASP A 211 13.09 -14.57 -1.65
C ASP A 211 12.48 -14.12 -2.99
N PRO A 212 11.47 -14.83 -3.53
CA PRO A 212 10.91 -14.53 -4.84
C PRO A 212 10.23 -13.16 -4.90
N GLY A 213 9.69 -12.67 -3.77
CA GLY A 213 9.14 -11.33 -3.67
C GLY A 213 10.23 -10.25 -3.66
N VAL A 214 11.33 -10.48 -2.95
CA VAL A 214 12.50 -9.57 -2.97
C VAL A 214 13.09 -9.49 -4.37
N ILE A 215 13.23 -10.63 -5.07
CA ILE A 215 13.70 -10.68 -6.46
C ILE A 215 12.76 -9.87 -7.37
N SER A 216 11.44 -10.05 -7.22
CA SER A 216 10.44 -9.30 -7.99
C SER A 216 10.58 -7.79 -7.81
N VAL A 217 10.59 -7.29 -6.56
CA VAL A 217 10.75 -5.85 -6.28
C VAL A 217 12.09 -5.32 -6.76
N THR A 218 13.18 -6.08 -6.60
CA THR A 218 14.51 -5.70 -7.08
C THR A 218 14.52 -5.50 -8.59
N LYS A 219 13.93 -6.43 -9.35
CA LYS A 219 13.80 -6.31 -10.81
C LYS A 219 12.99 -5.07 -11.20
N ILE A 220 11.87 -4.83 -10.53
CA ILE A 220 11.00 -3.67 -10.79
C ILE A 220 11.73 -2.37 -10.50
N TYR A 221 12.37 -2.24 -9.33
CA TYR A 221 13.15 -1.08 -8.95
C TYR A 221 14.23 -0.78 -9.99
N ASN A 222 15.03 -1.79 -10.34
CA ASN A 222 16.10 -1.62 -11.32
C ASN A 222 15.58 -1.17 -12.69
N TYR A 223 14.48 -1.76 -13.18
CA TYR A 223 13.82 -1.34 -14.42
C TYR A 223 13.41 0.14 -14.37
N TYR A 224 12.77 0.55 -13.28
CA TYR A 224 12.27 1.92 -13.11
C TYR A 224 13.41 2.93 -13.11
N LYS A 225 14.48 2.66 -12.34
CA LYS A 225 15.64 3.58 -12.25
C LYS A 225 16.47 3.58 -13.54
N LYS A 226 16.69 2.42 -14.16
CA LYS A 226 17.43 2.30 -15.44
C LYS A 226 16.81 3.14 -16.54
N PHE A 227 15.48 3.08 -16.68
CA PHE A 227 14.77 3.76 -17.77
C PHE A 227 14.17 5.12 -17.38
N GLY A 228 14.51 5.63 -16.19
CA GLY A 228 14.18 6.99 -15.77
C GLY A 228 12.71 7.25 -15.43
N TYR A 229 11.93 6.20 -15.14
CA TYR A 229 10.54 6.34 -14.72
C TYR A 229 10.44 7.05 -13.37
N LYS A 230 9.45 7.94 -13.23
CA LYS A 230 9.26 8.78 -12.03
C LYS A 230 8.37 8.16 -10.97
N THR A 231 7.61 7.13 -11.34
CA THR A 231 6.79 6.37 -10.41
C THR A 231 7.63 5.86 -9.24
N VAL A 232 7.15 6.13 -8.03
CA VAL A 232 7.81 5.72 -6.79
C VAL A 232 7.60 4.23 -6.56
N VAL A 233 8.66 3.50 -6.20
CA VAL A 233 8.58 2.07 -5.86
C VAL A 233 8.47 1.91 -4.35
N MET A 234 7.33 1.42 -3.87
CA MET A 234 7.10 1.15 -2.45
C MET A 234 6.91 -0.33 -2.18
N GLY A 235 7.96 -1.03 -1.72
CA GLY A 235 7.82 -2.44 -1.35
C GLY A 235 6.78 -2.63 -0.23
N ALA A 236 5.91 -3.63 -0.36
CA ALA A 236 4.78 -3.84 0.54
C ALA A 236 4.56 -5.31 0.92
N SER A 237 3.73 -5.54 1.95
CA SER A 237 3.26 -6.87 2.37
C SER A 237 4.39 -7.82 2.82
N PHE A 238 5.20 -7.43 3.79
CA PHE A 238 6.29 -8.26 4.34
C PHE A 238 5.80 -9.38 5.28
N ARG A 239 6.55 -10.48 5.35
CA ARG A 239 6.45 -11.55 6.33
C ARG A 239 7.52 -11.42 7.42
N ASN A 240 8.70 -10.95 7.06
CA ASN A 240 9.85 -10.92 7.98
C ASN A 240 10.79 -9.73 7.72
N VAL A 241 11.63 -9.42 8.71
CA VAL A 241 12.60 -8.31 8.61
C VAL A 241 13.73 -8.57 7.62
N GLY A 242 13.97 -9.84 7.24
CA GLY A 242 14.96 -10.21 6.24
C GLY A 242 14.60 -9.66 4.86
N GLU A 243 13.35 -9.84 4.43
CA GLU A 243 12.84 -9.26 3.18
C GLU A 243 13.00 -7.73 3.15
N ILE A 244 12.68 -7.05 4.26
CA ILE A 244 12.78 -5.59 4.38
C ILE A 244 14.25 -5.15 4.24
N LYS A 245 15.15 -5.78 4.99
CA LYS A 245 16.60 -5.50 4.92
C LYS A 245 17.17 -5.79 3.54
N ALA A 246 16.66 -6.80 2.84
CA ALA A 246 17.08 -7.14 1.48
C ALA A 246 16.64 -6.10 0.43
N LEU A 247 15.70 -5.22 0.76
CA LEU A 247 15.24 -4.11 -0.08
C LEU A 247 15.67 -2.73 0.45
N ALA A 248 16.62 -2.68 1.37
CA ALA A 248 17.15 -1.44 1.90
C ALA A 248 17.73 -0.56 0.76
N GLY A 249 17.26 0.68 0.63
CA GLY A 249 17.53 1.58 -0.50
C GLY A 249 16.43 1.65 -1.55
N CYS A 250 15.34 0.87 -1.40
CA CYS A 250 14.09 1.12 -2.13
C CYS A 250 13.58 2.54 -1.80
N ASP A 251 12.78 3.16 -2.69
CA ASP A 251 12.31 4.53 -2.46
C ASP A 251 11.52 4.60 -1.14
N LEU A 252 10.50 3.76 -1.03
CA LEU A 252 9.65 3.62 0.14
C LEU A 252 9.52 2.14 0.52
N LEU A 253 9.26 1.87 1.80
CA LEU A 253 8.82 0.56 2.28
C LEU A 253 7.66 0.76 3.26
N THR A 254 6.51 0.14 2.96
CA THR A 254 5.37 0.14 3.88
C THR A 254 5.37 -1.12 4.74
N ILE A 255 5.47 -0.93 6.05
CA ILE A 255 5.83 -1.97 7.01
C ILE A 255 4.80 -1.99 8.14
N SER A 256 4.37 -3.19 8.54
CA SER A 256 3.42 -3.35 9.64
C SER A 256 4.04 -2.94 11.00
N PRO A 257 3.23 -2.46 11.97
CA PRO A 257 3.74 -2.07 13.30
C PRO A 257 4.56 -3.15 14.00
N LYS A 258 4.20 -4.43 13.83
CA LYS A 258 4.97 -5.55 14.37
C LYS A 258 6.40 -5.57 13.81
N LEU A 259 6.56 -5.52 12.49
CA LEU A 259 7.88 -5.58 11.86
C LEU A 259 8.68 -4.29 12.09
N LEU A 260 8.02 -3.14 12.24
CA LEU A 260 8.66 -1.91 12.70
C LEU A 260 9.23 -2.08 14.12
N GLY A 261 8.49 -2.70 15.03
CA GLY A 261 8.97 -3.06 16.37
C GLY A 261 10.18 -4.00 16.32
N ASP A 262 10.10 -5.06 15.52
CA ASP A 262 11.20 -6.03 15.34
C ASP A 262 12.48 -5.34 14.79
N LEU A 263 12.34 -4.39 13.87
CA LEU A 263 13.46 -3.58 13.35
C LEU A 263 14.00 -2.58 14.37
N GLY A 264 13.14 -1.97 15.20
CA GLY A 264 13.54 -1.05 16.25
C GLY A 264 14.32 -1.74 17.38
N ALA A 265 14.03 -3.02 17.64
CA ALA A 265 14.69 -3.82 18.67
C ALA A 265 16.07 -4.37 18.24
N SER A 266 16.37 -4.41 16.94
CA SER A 266 17.62 -4.96 16.40
C SER A 266 18.66 -3.87 16.13
N THR A 267 19.94 -4.15 16.41
CA THR A 267 21.09 -3.27 16.13
C THR A 267 22.08 -3.87 15.14
N GLU A 268 21.65 -4.89 14.40
CA GLU A 268 22.42 -5.45 13.28
C GLU A 268 22.67 -4.39 12.21
N THR A 269 23.76 -4.55 11.46
CA THR A 269 24.05 -3.66 10.33
C THR A 269 23.09 -3.95 9.18
N VAL A 270 22.47 -2.90 8.62
CA VAL A 270 21.61 -2.98 7.44
C VAL A 270 22.37 -2.39 6.24
N PRO A 271 23.00 -3.24 5.40
CA PRO A 271 23.66 -2.75 4.20
C PRO A 271 22.63 -2.28 3.17
N GLN A 272 22.93 -1.21 2.45
CA GLN A 272 22.13 -0.78 1.30
C GLN A 272 22.22 -1.84 0.19
N LYS A 273 21.06 -2.26 -0.33
CA LYS A 273 20.92 -3.31 -1.36
C LYS A 273 20.46 -2.75 -2.70
N LEU A 274 19.63 -1.70 -2.68
CA LEU A 274 19.12 -1.03 -3.87
C LEU A 274 19.72 0.37 -3.99
N ASN A 275 20.20 0.71 -5.17
CA ASN A 275 20.79 2.01 -5.45
C ASN A 275 20.49 2.42 -6.90
N PRO A 276 20.04 3.67 -7.14
CA PRO A 276 19.65 4.13 -8.48
C PRO A 276 20.83 4.22 -9.46
N ASP A 277 22.07 4.40 -8.99
CA ASP A 277 23.25 4.45 -9.85
C ASP A 277 23.62 3.05 -10.35
N THR A 278 23.64 2.05 -9.47
CA THR A 278 23.91 0.66 -9.87
C THR A 278 22.77 0.04 -10.67
N ALA A 279 21.54 0.55 -10.51
CA ALA A 279 20.40 0.09 -11.29
C ALA A 279 20.55 0.34 -12.80
N LYS A 280 21.33 1.37 -13.20
CA LYS A 280 21.57 1.69 -14.62
C LYS A 280 22.31 0.58 -15.36
N ASP A 281 23.11 -0.20 -14.63
CA ASP A 281 23.92 -1.31 -15.16
C ASP A 281 23.14 -2.64 -15.24
N ALA A 282 21.88 -2.68 -14.79
CA ALA A 282 21.08 -3.89 -14.81
C ALA A 282 20.83 -4.39 -16.24
N ASP A 283 20.99 -5.68 -16.48
CA ASP A 283 20.72 -6.31 -17.78
C ASP A 283 19.20 -6.48 -18.01
N LEU A 284 18.58 -5.38 -18.43
CA LEU A 284 17.14 -5.25 -18.67
C LEU A 284 16.92 -4.45 -19.97
N GLU A 285 15.94 -4.86 -20.76
CA GLU A 285 15.51 -4.15 -21.96
C GLU A 285 14.20 -3.40 -21.70
N LYS A 286 14.05 -2.24 -22.34
CA LYS A 286 12.82 -1.47 -22.25
C LYS A 286 11.75 -2.12 -23.12
N ILE A 287 10.59 -2.38 -22.54
CA ILE A 287 9.43 -2.92 -23.26
C ILE A 287 8.24 -1.98 -23.08
N SER A 288 7.28 -2.06 -23.99
CA SER A 288 5.98 -1.39 -23.90
C SER A 288 4.87 -2.38 -24.15
N LEU A 289 3.72 -2.19 -23.50
CA LEU A 289 2.64 -3.16 -23.49
C LEU A 289 1.33 -2.51 -23.92
N ASP A 290 0.73 -3.07 -24.97
CA ASP A 290 -0.71 -2.90 -25.19
C ASP A 290 -1.50 -3.84 -24.26
N GLU A 291 -2.83 -3.74 -24.32
CA GLU A 291 -3.71 -4.55 -23.48
C GLU A 291 -3.52 -6.06 -23.72
N ALA A 292 -3.36 -6.47 -24.98
CA ALA A 292 -3.22 -7.87 -25.34
C ALA A 292 -1.90 -8.46 -24.79
N ALA A 293 -0.79 -7.74 -24.97
CA ALA A 293 0.51 -8.11 -24.43
C ALA A 293 0.50 -8.13 -22.89
N PHE A 294 -0.12 -7.13 -22.26
CA PHE A 294 -0.28 -7.09 -20.79
C PHE A 294 -1.02 -8.33 -20.28
N ARG A 295 -2.19 -8.63 -20.86
CA ARG A 295 -3.02 -9.77 -20.44
C ARG A 295 -2.31 -11.10 -20.66
N TRP A 296 -1.62 -11.26 -21.79
CA TRP A 296 -0.83 -12.45 -22.09
C TRP A 296 0.29 -12.65 -21.06
N MET A 297 1.12 -11.62 -20.85
CA MET A 297 2.24 -11.71 -19.90
C MET A 297 1.78 -11.92 -18.46
N LEU A 298 0.64 -11.34 -18.06
CA LEU A 298 0.08 -11.59 -16.74
C LEU A 298 -0.36 -13.05 -16.60
N ASN A 299 -1.02 -13.59 -17.62
CA ASN A 299 -1.50 -14.97 -17.65
C ASN A 299 -0.35 -16.00 -17.61
N GLU A 300 0.77 -15.72 -18.26
CA GLU A 300 1.98 -16.56 -18.22
C GLU A 300 2.62 -16.62 -16.82
N ASP A 301 2.43 -15.59 -15.99
CA ASP A 301 2.83 -15.59 -14.58
C ASP A 301 1.70 -16.16 -13.72
N GLN A 302 1.72 -17.49 -13.52
CA GLN A 302 0.72 -18.20 -12.73
C GLN A 302 0.56 -17.60 -11.32
N MET A 303 1.68 -17.30 -10.65
CA MET A 303 1.67 -16.73 -9.30
C MET A 303 0.95 -15.39 -9.29
N ALA A 304 1.31 -14.50 -10.21
CA ALA A 304 0.71 -13.18 -10.27
C ALA A 304 -0.79 -13.23 -10.63
N THR A 305 -1.17 -14.09 -11.57
CA THR A 305 -2.58 -14.30 -11.94
C THR A 305 -3.41 -14.74 -10.74
N GLU A 306 -2.94 -15.76 -10.02
CA GLU A 306 -3.63 -16.28 -8.84
C GLU A 306 -3.66 -15.25 -7.71
N LYS A 307 -2.53 -14.59 -7.39
CA LYS A 307 -2.43 -13.65 -6.26
C LYS A 307 -3.14 -12.33 -6.49
N LEU A 308 -3.18 -11.81 -7.71
CA LEU A 308 -4.01 -10.64 -8.05
C LEU A 308 -5.48 -10.96 -7.81
N SER A 309 -5.96 -12.07 -8.39
CA SER A 309 -7.34 -12.51 -8.30
C SER A 309 -7.76 -12.83 -6.86
N GLU A 310 -6.91 -13.53 -6.11
CA GLU A 310 -7.10 -13.83 -4.69
C GLU A 310 -7.15 -12.54 -3.84
N GLY A 311 -6.23 -11.61 -4.09
CA GLY A 311 -6.14 -10.34 -3.37
C GLY A 311 -7.41 -9.51 -3.49
N ILE A 312 -7.93 -9.36 -4.71
CA ILE A 312 -9.18 -8.65 -4.99
C ILE A 312 -10.35 -9.31 -4.25
N ARG A 313 -10.47 -10.66 -4.33
CA ARG A 313 -11.53 -11.40 -3.63
C ARG A 313 -11.48 -11.19 -2.12
N LYS A 314 -10.29 -11.25 -1.51
CA LYS A 314 -10.11 -11.07 -0.07
C LYS A 314 -10.52 -9.65 0.37
N PHE A 315 -10.09 -8.63 -0.36
CA PHE A 315 -10.51 -7.26 -0.07
C PHE A 315 -12.01 -7.04 -0.23
N ALA A 316 -12.64 -7.62 -1.26
CA ALA A 316 -14.09 -7.57 -1.41
C ALA A 316 -14.85 -8.28 -0.27
N ILE A 317 -14.31 -9.40 0.23
CA ILE A 317 -14.87 -10.10 1.41
C ILE A 317 -14.82 -9.19 2.64
N ASP A 318 -13.70 -8.53 2.88
CA ASP A 318 -13.55 -7.65 4.05
C ASP A 318 -14.42 -6.40 3.93
N SER A 319 -14.56 -5.83 2.74
CA SER A 319 -15.53 -4.76 2.46
C SER A 319 -16.96 -5.19 2.82
N ARG A 320 -17.41 -6.40 2.43
CA ARG A 320 -18.76 -6.90 2.77
C ARG A 320 -18.96 -7.12 4.27
N LYS A 321 -17.92 -7.53 5.00
CA LYS A 321 -17.99 -7.63 6.48
C LYS A 321 -18.19 -6.24 7.09
N LEU A 322 -17.43 -5.25 6.62
CA LEU A 322 -17.56 -3.87 7.07
C LEU A 322 -18.94 -3.29 6.73
N GLU A 323 -19.47 -3.55 5.52
CA GLU A 323 -20.84 -3.22 5.14
C GLU A 323 -21.87 -3.82 6.09
N THR A 324 -21.72 -5.09 6.44
CA THR A 324 -22.64 -5.79 7.34
C THR A 324 -22.64 -5.14 8.72
N MET A 325 -21.47 -4.81 9.25
CA MET A 325 -21.32 -4.08 10.52
C MET A 325 -22.02 -2.73 10.46
N LEU A 326 -21.74 -1.91 9.44
CA LEU A 326 -22.32 -0.57 9.29
C LEU A 326 -23.83 -0.62 9.05
N ARG A 327 -24.30 -1.60 8.27
CA ARG A 327 -25.72 -1.84 8.04
C ARG A 327 -26.44 -2.11 9.35
N ASN A 328 -25.92 -2.98 10.19
CA ASN A 328 -26.53 -3.26 11.50
C ASN A 328 -26.66 -1.97 12.33
N LEU A 329 -25.59 -1.16 12.41
CA LEU A 329 -25.59 0.11 13.15
C LEU A 329 -26.59 1.14 12.59
N LEU A 330 -26.72 1.22 11.26
CA LEU A 330 -27.70 2.09 10.60
C LEU A 330 -29.15 1.71 10.93
N HIS A 331 -29.44 0.42 11.13
CA HIS A 331 -30.78 -0.07 11.47
C HIS A 331 -31.05 -0.08 12.99
N SER A 332 -30.02 -0.24 13.83
CA SER A 332 -30.16 -0.37 15.29
C SER A 332 -30.30 0.96 16.02
N ALA A 333 -29.71 2.05 15.49
CA ALA A 333 -29.76 3.34 16.17
C ALA A 333 -31.08 4.08 15.85
N LYS A 334 -32.11 3.82 16.65
CA LYS A 334 -33.27 4.71 16.86
C LYS A 334 -32.91 5.81 17.86
#